data_AF-A0A9E4R7M6-F1
#
_entry.id   AF-A0A9E4R7M6-F1
#
_cell.length_a   1.000
_cell.length_b   1.000
_cell.length_c   1.000
_cell.angle_alpha   90.00
_cell.angle_beta   90.00
_cell.angle_gamma   90.00
#
_symmetry.space_group_name_H-M   'P 1'
#
loop_
_entity.id
_entity.type
_entity.pdbx_description
1 polymer ?
#
loop_
_entity_poly.entity_id
_entity_poly.type
_entity_poly.pdbx_seq_one_letter_code
_entity_poly.pdbx_strand_id
1 'polypeptide(L)'
;MVQQQTDELFQQLSQKLIKEHWDFYPTAGSRIGKHEYDGRLPDLSPSQNARREGELRRGLTELRRLDADSLDDTGRLSYRMMELFLRRELFIFNDLKPLENNPMRHSGYLNVSGYIRRDYAPLEDRLRSATSAMRQAPEFLDVLDRALSDKLSCHVVDMSVESYSGMARFYR
;
A
#
# COMPACT_ATOMS: atom_id res chain seq x y z
N MET A 1 -12.63 -25.80 -21.80
CA MET A 1 -11.27 -26.26 -21.42
C MET A 1 -10.27 -25.10 -21.44
N VAL A 2 -9.97 -24.49 -22.60
CA VAL A 2 -9.02 -23.33 -22.68
C VAL A 2 -9.48 -22.13 -21.85
N GLN A 3 -10.79 -21.85 -21.90
CA GLN A 3 -11.42 -20.76 -21.15
C GLN A 3 -11.20 -20.95 -19.62
N GLN A 4 -11.68 -22.08 -19.06
CA GLN A 4 -11.50 -22.44 -17.64
C GLN A 4 -10.04 -22.41 -17.18
N GLN A 5 -9.11 -22.87 -18.02
CA GLN A 5 -7.69 -22.84 -17.69
C GLN A 5 -7.15 -21.40 -17.59
N THR A 6 -7.59 -20.50 -18.47
CA THR A 6 -7.17 -19.09 -18.43
C THR A 6 -7.79 -18.36 -17.24
N ASP A 7 -9.05 -18.66 -16.91
CA ASP A 7 -9.71 -18.16 -15.71
C ASP A 7 -8.94 -18.60 -14.44
N GLU A 8 -8.58 -19.88 -14.33
CA GLU A 8 -7.81 -20.40 -13.19
C GLU A 8 -6.44 -19.73 -13.07
N LEU A 9 -5.70 -19.58 -14.17
CA LEU A 9 -4.41 -18.88 -14.19
C LEU A 9 -4.55 -17.40 -13.79
N PHE A 10 -5.58 -16.73 -14.29
CA PHE A 10 -5.86 -15.34 -13.93
C PHE A 10 -6.21 -15.19 -12.44
N GLN A 11 -7.01 -16.11 -11.88
CA GLN A 11 -7.35 -16.11 -10.46
C GLN A 11 -6.12 -16.34 -9.57
N GLN A 12 -5.27 -17.31 -9.92
CA GLN A 12 -4.03 -17.56 -9.18
C GLN A 12 -3.09 -16.34 -9.22
N LEU A 13 -2.91 -15.73 -10.39
CA LEU A 13 -2.12 -14.52 -10.53
C LEU A 13 -2.71 -13.36 -9.72
N SER A 14 -4.03 -13.17 -9.78
CA SER A 14 -4.72 -12.11 -9.03
C SER A 14 -4.54 -12.26 -7.53
N GLN A 15 -4.69 -13.48 -6.98
CA GLN A 15 -4.48 -13.75 -5.56
C GLN A 15 -3.04 -13.45 -5.13
N LYS A 16 -2.06 -13.86 -5.94
CA LYS A 16 -0.64 -13.53 -5.72
C LYS A 16 -0.42 -12.01 -5.68
N LEU A 17 -0.88 -11.27 -6.69
CA LEU A 17 -0.67 -9.82 -6.79
C LEU A 17 -1.35 -9.04 -5.66
N ILE A 18 -2.56 -9.45 -5.27
CA ILE A 18 -3.29 -8.87 -4.15
C ILE A 18 -2.53 -9.12 -2.83
N LYS A 19 -2.05 -10.36 -2.62
CA LYS A 19 -1.25 -10.69 -1.44
C LYS A 19 0.04 -9.87 -1.40
N GLU A 20 0.78 -9.78 -2.50
CA GLU A 20 2.00 -8.96 -2.59
C GLU A 20 1.69 -7.48 -2.30
N HIS A 21 0.53 -6.96 -2.71
CA HIS A 21 0.11 -5.59 -2.38
C HIS A 21 -0.10 -5.39 -0.87
N TRP A 22 -0.78 -6.32 -0.18
CA TRP A 22 -0.97 -6.22 1.27
C TRP A 22 0.31 -6.50 2.06
N ASP A 23 1.17 -7.38 1.57
CA ASP A 23 2.49 -7.63 2.17
C ASP A 23 3.35 -6.37 2.13
N PHE A 24 3.27 -5.58 1.05
CA PHE A 24 3.97 -4.31 0.93
C PHE A 24 3.25 -3.15 1.68
N TYR A 25 1.92 -3.10 1.64
CA TYR A 25 1.10 -2.12 2.36
C TYR A 25 0.23 -2.80 3.43
N PRO A 26 0.82 -3.25 4.56
CA PRO A 26 0.07 -3.98 5.60
C PRO A 26 -1.13 -3.19 6.14
N THR A 27 -0.98 -1.88 6.27
CA THR A 27 -2.07 -0.98 6.70
C THR A 27 -3.29 -1.01 5.77
N ALA A 28 -3.12 -1.30 4.47
CA ALA A 28 -4.23 -1.49 3.55
C ALA A 28 -4.97 -2.80 3.81
N GLY A 29 -4.24 -3.88 4.12
CA GLY A 29 -4.80 -5.16 4.56
C GLY A 29 -5.61 -5.01 5.85
N SER A 30 -5.02 -4.43 6.90
CA SER A 30 -5.72 -4.15 8.15
C SER A 30 -7.00 -3.33 7.95
N ARG A 31 -6.98 -2.33 7.07
CA ARG A 31 -8.13 -1.44 6.83
C ARG A 31 -9.36 -2.19 6.31
N ILE A 32 -9.16 -3.24 5.51
CA ILE A 32 -10.23 -4.07 4.94
C ILE A 32 -10.60 -5.28 5.82
N GLY A 33 -10.01 -5.41 7.02
CA GLY A 33 -10.30 -6.49 7.96
C GLY A 33 -9.34 -7.68 7.89
N LYS A 34 -8.22 -7.59 7.16
CA LYS A 34 -7.16 -8.60 7.19
C LYS A 34 -6.24 -8.34 8.38
N HIS A 35 -6.68 -8.77 9.55
CA HIS A 35 -6.02 -8.47 10.83
C HIS A 35 -4.67 -9.19 11.04
N GLU A 36 -4.30 -10.12 10.16
CA GLU A 36 -2.93 -10.68 10.09
C GLU A 36 -1.85 -9.63 9.74
N TYR A 37 -2.27 -8.46 9.22
CA TYR A 37 -1.39 -7.33 8.93
C TYR A 37 -1.36 -6.27 10.04
N ASP A 38 -2.13 -6.45 11.12
CA ASP A 38 -2.24 -5.47 12.18
C ASP A 38 -0.89 -5.20 12.85
N GLY A 39 -0.67 -3.94 13.25
CA GLY A 39 0.51 -3.51 13.96
C GLY A 39 1.79 -3.39 13.12
N ARG A 40 1.68 -3.37 11.79
CA ARG A 40 2.80 -3.24 10.85
C ARG A 40 2.69 -1.96 10.03
N LEU A 41 3.78 -1.19 9.94
CA LEU A 41 3.92 -0.10 8.98
C LEU A 41 4.54 -0.64 7.67
N PRO A 42 4.30 0.01 6.52
CA PRO A 42 5.04 -0.32 5.30
C PRO A 42 6.52 0.08 5.45
N ASP A 43 7.42 -0.73 4.90
CA ASP A 43 8.82 -0.36 4.73
C ASP A 43 8.97 0.29 3.35
N LEU A 44 9.16 1.61 3.35
CA LEU A 44 9.31 2.43 2.16
C LEU A 44 10.77 2.75 1.85
N SER A 45 11.72 1.97 2.39
CA SER A 45 13.14 2.15 2.11
C SER A 45 13.45 1.93 0.62
N PRO A 46 14.56 2.50 0.10
CA PRO A 46 14.91 2.38 -1.32
C PRO A 46 14.96 0.93 -1.83
N SER A 47 15.45 0.00 -1.00
CA SER A 47 15.55 -1.42 -1.36
C SER A 47 14.18 -2.10 -1.47
N GLN A 48 13.26 -1.81 -0.54
CA GLN A 48 11.90 -2.35 -0.59
C GLN A 48 11.09 -1.74 -1.73
N ASN A 49 11.22 -0.43 -1.98
CA ASN A 49 10.56 0.22 -3.11
C ASN A 49 11.04 -0.35 -4.45
N ALA A 50 12.35 -0.53 -4.62
CA ALA A 50 12.91 -1.16 -5.81
C ALA A 50 12.41 -2.62 -5.98
N ARG A 51 12.32 -3.37 -4.88
CA ARG A 51 11.72 -4.72 -4.90
C ARG A 51 10.27 -4.66 -5.39
N ARG A 52 9.48 -3.74 -4.84
CA ARG A 52 8.06 -3.58 -5.18
C ARG A 52 7.85 -3.18 -6.62
N GLU A 53 8.64 -2.23 -7.13
CA GLU A 53 8.61 -1.84 -8.54
C GLU A 53 8.93 -3.03 -9.46
N GLY A 54 9.91 -3.86 -9.07
CA GLY A 54 10.24 -5.11 -9.75
C GLY A 54 9.09 -6.13 -9.74
N GLU A 55 8.42 -6.31 -8.60
CA GLU A 55 7.21 -7.16 -8.48
C GLU A 55 6.10 -6.67 -9.41
N LEU A 56 5.81 -5.37 -9.42
CA LEU A 56 4.78 -4.77 -10.27
C LEU A 56 5.06 -4.98 -11.76
N ARG A 57 6.32 -4.78 -12.20
CA ARG A 57 6.73 -5.03 -13.60
C ARG A 57 6.60 -6.49 -13.98
N ARG A 58 6.98 -7.41 -13.08
CA ARG A 58 6.80 -8.86 -13.30
C ARG A 58 5.33 -9.21 -13.39
N GLY A 59 4.50 -8.73 -12.46
CA GLY A 59 3.06 -8.94 -12.46
C GLY A 59 2.39 -8.48 -13.75
N LEU A 60 2.76 -7.30 -14.27
CA LEU A 60 2.23 -6.81 -15.54
C LEU A 60 2.67 -7.68 -16.73
N THR A 61 3.90 -8.20 -16.70
CA THR A 61 4.41 -9.12 -17.72
C THR A 61 3.68 -10.47 -17.67
N GLU A 62 3.47 -11.02 -16.48
CA GLU A 62 2.71 -12.26 -16.26
C GLU A 62 1.26 -12.08 -16.73
N LEU A 63 0.62 -10.97 -16.39
CA LEU A 63 -0.76 -10.65 -16.79
C LEU A 63 -0.90 -10.58 -18.31
N ARG A 64 0.06 -9.96 -19.01
CA ARG A 64 0.05 -9.83 -20.49
C ARG A 64 0.25 -11.15 -21.23
N ARG A 65 0.70 -12.21 -20.56
CA ARG A 65 0.84 -13.54 -21.18
C ARG A 65 -0.48 -14.31 -21.21
N LEU A 66 -1.48 -13.88 -20.44
CA LEU A 66 -2.81 -14.49 -20.44
C LEU A 66 -3.59 -14.01 -21.67
N ASP A 67 -4.28 -14.93 -22.32
CA ASP A 67 -5.21 -14.62 -23.40
C ASP A 67 -6.51 -14.02 -22.83
N ALA A 68 -6.51 -12.70 -22.67
CA ALA A 68 -7.65 -11.96 -22.10
C ALA A 68 -8.93 -12.08 -22.95
N ASP A 69 -8.81 -12.33 -24.26
CA ASP A 69 -9.99 -12.48 -25.13
C ASP A 69 -10.70 -13.80 -24.89
N SER A 70 -9.98 -14.80 -24.35
CA SER A 70 -10.60 -16.03 -23.88
C SER A 70 -11.47 -15.81 -22.64
N LEU A 71 -11.21 -14.82 -21.77
CA LEU A 71 -11.98 -14.57 -20.54
C LEU A 71 -13.46 -14.21 -20.83
N ASP A 72 -14.39 -14.54 -19.91
CA ASP A 72 -15.77 -14.05 -20.01
C ASP A 72 -15.87 -12.53 -19.75
N ASP A 73 -17.05 -11.93 -19.85
CA ASP A 73 -17.20 -10.47 -19.65
C ASP A 73 -16.72 -10.00 -18.26
N THR A 74 -17.00 -10.79 -17.21
CA THR A 74 -16.60 -10.48 -15.84
C THR A 74 -15.09 -10.62 -15.65
N GLY A 75 -14.51 -11.67 -16.21
CA GLY A 75 -13.07 -11.94 -16.22
C GLY A 75 -12.31 -10.88 -16.99
N ARG A 76 -12.79 -10.46 -18.16
CA ARG A 76 -12.21 -9.34 -18.94
C ARG A 76 -12.23 -8.03 -18.17
N LEU A 77 -13.31 -7.73 -17.45
CA LEU A 77 -13.37 -6.53 -16.60
C LEU A 77 -12.34 -6.62 -15.46
N SER A 78 -12.28 -7.76 -14.77
CA SER A 78 -11.34 -8.01 -13.67
C SER A 78 -9.89 -7.92 -14.13
N TYR A 79 -9.59 -8.47 -15.31
CA TYR A 79 -8.28 -8.36 -15.97
C TYR A 79 -7.89 -6.90 -16.19
N ARG A 80 -8.78 -6.10 -16.79
CA ARG A 80 -8.54 -4.67 -17.06
C ARG A 80 -8.34 -3.89 -15.78
N MET A 81 -9.11 -4.16 -14.73
CA MET A 81 -8.94 -3.53 -13.42
C MET A 81 -7.56 -3.85 -12.83
N MET A 82 -7.13 -5.11 -12.90
CA MET A 82 -5.81 -5.52 -12.42
C MET A 82 -4.68 -4.84 -13.22
N GLU A 83 -4.79 -4.79 -14.55
CA GLU A 83 -3.81 -4.11 -15.40
C GLU A 83 -3.70 -2.62 -15.04
N LEU A 84 -4.84 -1.93 -14.91
CA LEU A 84 -4.88 -0.52 -14.54
C LEU A 84 -4.32 -0.29 -13.14
N PHE A 85 -4.59 -1.18 -12.20
CA PHE A 85 -4.04 -1.12 -10.85
C PHE A 85 -2.51 -1.19 -10.87
N LEU A 86 -1.92 -2.19 -11.54
CA LEU A 86 -0.46 -2.35 -11.64
C LEU A 86 0.19 -1.15 -12.34
N ARG A 87 -0.39 -0.67 -13.43
CA ARG A 87 0.10 0.50 -14.18
C ARG A 87 0.03 1.77 -13.34
N ARG A 88 -1.04 1.96 -12.59
CA ARG A 88 -1.20 3.11 -11.67
C ARG A 88 -0.15 3.06 -10.56
N GLU A 89 0.12 1.90 -9.97
CA GLU A 89 1.16 1.78 -8.94
C GLU A 89 2.54 2.09 -9.52
N LEU A 90 2.87 1.56 -10.71
CA LEU A 90 4.13 1.90 -11.39
C LEU A 90 4.25 3.41 -11.68
N PHE A 91 3.17 4.05 -12.11
CA PHE A 91 3.13 5.50 -12.30
C PHE A 91 3.36 6.26 -10.99
N ILE A 92 2.82 5.77 -9.88
CA ILE A 92 3.04 6.37 -8.56
C ILE A 92 4.52 6.33 -8.18
N PHE A 93 5.19 5.20 -8.37
CA PHE A 93 6.63 5.06 -8.05
C PHE A 93 7.52 5.87 -9.01
N ASN A 94 7.25 5.81 -10.31
CA ASN A 94 8.20 6.29 -11.32
C ASN A 94 8.00 7.76 -11.72
N ASP A 95 6.75 8.23 -11.69
CA ASP A 95 6.39 9.54 -12.24
C ASP A 95 5.87 10.48 -11.15
N LEU A 96 4.88 10.04 -10.37
CA LEU A 96 4.26 10.90 -9.36
C LEU A 96 5.15 11.13 -8.15
N LYS A 97 5.96 10.13 -7.75
CA LYS A 97 7.00 10.23 -6.71
C LYS A 97 6.55 10.91 -5.40
N PRO A 98 5.41 10.49 -4.81
CA PRO A 98 4.89 11.13 -3.61
C PRO A 98 5.73 10.86 -2.36
N LEU A 99 6.61 9.86 -2.40
CA LEU A 99 7.56 9.63 -1.30
C LEU A 99 8.52 10.81 -1.18
N GLU A 100 8.98 11.30 -2.32
CA GLU A 100 9.96 12.37 -2.41
C GLU A 100 9.33 13.76 -2.40
N ASN A 101 8.10 13.90 -2.92
CA ASN A 101 7.49 15.22 -3.18
C ASN A 101 6.19 15.53 -2.43
N ASN A 102 5.63 14.60 -1.65
CA ASN A 102 4.38 14.82 -0.93
C ASN A 102 4.35 14.10 0.44
N PRO A 103 5.11 14.62 1.44
CA PRO A 103 5.17 14.02 2.77
C PRO A 103 3.81 13.80 3.41
N MET A 104 2.86 14.76 3.26
CA MET A 104 1.50 14.65 3.81
C MET A 104 0.81 13.33 3.43
N ARG A 105 1.08 12.76 2.26
CA ARG A 105 0.43 11.51 1.80
C ARG A 105 0.70 10.32 2.73
N HIS A 106 1.79 10.35 3.49
CA HIS A 106 2.23 9.24 4.34
C HIS A 106 1.80 9.38 5.80
N SER A 107 1.27 10.54 6.21
CA SER A 107 0.82 10.76 7.59
C SER A 107 -0.28 9.78 8.01
N GLY A 108 -1.10 9.34 7.04
CA GLY A 108 -2.16 8.36 7.26
C GLY A 108 -1.68 6.98 7.76
N TYR A 109 -0.42 6.60 7.51
CA TYR A 109 0.15 5.36 8.04
C TYR A 109 0.33 5.41 9.56
N LEU A 110 0.53 6.60 10.12
CA LEU A 110 0.69 6.83 11.55
C LEU A 110 -0.64 6.93 12.28
N ASN A 111 -1.78 6.72 11.61
CA ASN A 111 -3.10 6.80 12.23
C ASN A 111 -3.52 5.44 12.82
N VAL A 112 -3.45 5.31 14.15
CA VAL A 112 -3.84 4.10 14.89
C VAL A 112 -5.28 4.12 15.39
N SER A 113 -6.08 5.14 15.04
CA SER A 113 -7.46 5.27 15.51
C SER A 113 -8.36 4.09 15.10
N GLY A 114 -8.00 3.38 14.02
CA GLY A 114 -8.68 2.15 13.60
C GLY A 114 -8.66 1.06 14.67
N TYR A 115 -7.56 0.94 15.42
CA TYR A 115 -7.43 -0.02 16.52
C TYR A 115 -8.29 0.36 17.72
N ILE A 116 -8.55 1.65 17.93
CA ILE A 116 -9.30 2.16 19.08
C ILE A 116 -10.81 2.09 18.81
N ARG A 117 -11.22 2.58 17.63
CA ARG A 117 -12.63 2.84 17.30
C ARG A 117 -13.40 1.62 16.79
N ARG A 118 -12.71 0.60 16.26
CA ARG A 118 -13.35 -0.58 15.69
C ARG A 118 -13.32 -1.72 16.70
N ASP A 119 -14.46 -2.38 16.87
CA ASP A 119 -14.60 -3.51 17.77
C ASP A 119 -14.59 -4.84 17.00
N TYR A 120 -13.39 -5.31 16.65
CA TYR A 120 -13.18 -6.53 15.84
C TYR A 120 -12.39 -7.62 16.57
N ALA A 121 -11.82 -7.30 17.73
CA ALA A 121 -11.00 -8.16 18.56
C ALA A 121 -11.01 -7.62 20.00
N PRO A 122 -10.62 -8.42 21.02
CA PRO A 122 -10.45 -7.93 22.39
C PRO A 122 -9.61 -6.64 22.42
N LEU A 123 -10.01 -5.70 23.27
CA LEU A 123 -9.35 -4.38 23.35
C LEU A 123 -7.84 -4.51 23.54
N GLU A 124 -7.40 -5.46 24.37
CA GLU A 124 -5.99 -5.71 24.66
C GLU A 124 -5.18 -6.08 23.39
N ASP A 125 -5.75 -6.91 22.51
CA ASP A 125 -5.11 -7.30 21.25
C ASP A 125 -5.00 -6.10 20.29
N ARG A 126 -6.06 -5.30 20.20
CA ARG A 126 -6.07 -4.08 19.39
C ARG A 126 -5.05 -3.06 19.89
N LEU A 127 -4.91 -2.90 21.20
CA LEU A 127 -3.92 -2.01 21.81
C LEU A 127 -2.49 -2.53 21.62
N ARG A 128 -2.26 -3.85 21.64
CA ARG A 128 -0.97 -4.44 21.26
C ARG A 128 -0.59 -4.08 19.82
N SER A 129 -1.53 -4.24 18.88
CA SER A 129 -1.31 -3.88 17.48
C SER A 129 -1.03 -2.39 17.30
N ALA A 130 -1.81 -1.51 17.91
CA ALA A 130 -1.54 -0.06 17.91
C ALA A 130 -0.15 0.26 18.47
N THR A 131 0.24 -0.36 19.59
CA THR A 131 1.56 -0.17 20.21
C THR A 131 2.68 -0.64 19.28
N SER A 132 2.51 -1.80 18.63
CA SER A 132 3.48 -2.34 17.66
C SER A 132 3.69 -1.37 16.49
N ALA A 133 2.61 -0.82 15.91
CA ALA A 133 2.69 0.16 14.85
C ALA A 133 3.41 1.44 15.30
N MET A 134 3.08 1.97 16.49
CA MET A 134 3.70 3.20 17.00
C MET A 134 5.18 3.02 17.35
N ARG A 135 5.62 1.83 17.75
CA ARG A 135 7.05 1.54 17.97
C ARG A 135 7.90 1.62 16.70
N GLN A 136 7.29 1.38 15.53
CA GLN A 136 7.95 1.51 14.22
C GLN A 136 7.97 2.96 13.70
N ALA A 137 7.19 3.86 14.30
CA ALA A 137 7.04 5.23 13.80
C ALA A 137 8.37 6.01 13.68
N PRO A 138 9.34 5.93 14.61
CA PRO A 138 10.60 6.65 14.47
C PRO A 138 11.42 6.24 13.24
N GLU A 139 11.56 4.93 13.01
CA GLU A 139 12.27 4.40 11.83
C GLU A 139 11.52 4.74 10.54
N PHE A 140 10.20 4.59 10.54
CA PHE A 140 9.36 4.96 9.41
C PHE A 140 9.52 6.44 9.04
N LEU A 141 9.52 7.34 10.03
CA LEU A 141 9.71 8.78 9.81
C LEU A 141 11.11 9.10 9.29
N ASP A 142 12.16 8.43 9.77
CA ASP A 142 13.53 8.59 9.27
C ASP A 142 13.67 8.15 7.80
N VAL A 143 12.98 7.07 7.39
CA VAL A 143 12.88 6.67 5.97
C VAL A 143 12.20 7.76 5.14
N LEU A 144 11.09 8.32 5.62
CA LEU A 144 10.40 9.40 4.90
C LEU A 144 11.30 10.63 4.75
N ASP A 145 11.96 11.06 5.84
CA ASP A 145 12.85 12.22 5.87
C ASP A 145 13.98 12.10 4.85
N ARG A 146 14.66 10.95 4.82
CA ARG A 146 15.75 10.68 3.86
C ARG A 146 15.31 10.63 2.40
N ALA A 147 14.03 10.38 2.15
CA ALA A 147 13.51 10.31 0.79
C ALA A 147 13.06 11.69 0.26
N LEU A 148 12.90 12.70 1.12
CA LEU A 148 12.40 14.01 0.71
C LEU A 148 13.33 14.70 -0.29
N SER A 149 12.71 15.32 -1.28
CA SER A 149 13.43 16.20 -2.20
C SER A 149 13.85 17.50 -1.51
N ASP A 150 15.04 17.99 -1.84
CA ASP A 150 15.57 19.27 -1.31
C ASP A 150 14.71 20.50 -1.65
N LYS A 151 13.82 20.38 -2.64
CA LYS A 151 12.95 21.46 -3.12
C LYS A 151 11.51 21.01 -3.20
N LEU A 152 10.69 21.55 -2.30
CA LEU A 152 9.23 21.39 -2.28
C LEU A 152 8.58 22.78 -2.35
N SER A 153 7.36 22.85 -2.89
CA SER A 153 6.59 24.10 -2.82
C SER A 153 6.22 24.42 -1.36
N CYS A 154 6.19 25.70 -0.99
CA CYS A 154 5.81 26.11 0.35
C CYS A 154 4.43 25.55 0.75
N HIS A 155 3.46 25.54 -0.18
CA HIS A 155 2.13 24.98 0.08
C HIS A 155 2.15 23.49 0.45
N VAL A 156 3.02 22.68 -0.18
CA VAL A 156 3.15 21.26 0.19
C VAL A 156 3.79 21.12 1.56
N VAL A 157 4.79 21.94 1.87
CA VAL A 157 5.45 21.94 3.19
C VAL A 157 4.46 22.36 4.28
N ASP A 158 3.76 23.48 4.11
CA ASP A 158 2.78 24.00 5.08
C ASP A 158 1.69 22.97 5.39
N MET A 159 1.07 22.40 4.34
CA MET A 159 0.04 21.37 4.49
C MET A 159 0.59 20.10 5.17
N SER A 160 1.84 19.73 4.88
CA SER A 160 2.48 18.57 5.52
C SER A 160 2.72 18.84 7.01
N VAL A 161 3.27 20.02 7.36
CA VAL A 161 3.49 20.42 8.75
C VAL A 161 2.17 20.44 9.52
N GLU A 162 1.10 20.98 8.95
CA GLU A 162 -0.23 20.96 9.56
C GLU A 162 -0.73 19.53 9.80
N SER A 163 -0.62 18.65 8.81
CA SER A 163 -1.07 17.25 8.91
C SER A 163 -0.32 16.48 10.00
N TYR A 164 1.01 16.54 10.01
CA TYR A 164 1.83 15.88 11.03
C TYR A 164 1.65 16.51 12.42
N SER A 165 1.48 17.83 12.51
CA SER A 165 1.17 18.50 13.77
C SER A 165 -0.19 18.07 14.34
N GLY A 166 -1.19 17.92 13.48
CA GLY A 166 -2.50 17.39 13.87
C GLY A 166 -2.39 15.95 14.39
N MET A 167 -1.62 15.10 13.71
CA MET A 167 -1.36 13.73 14.14
C MET A 167 -0.64 13.68 15.49
N ALA A 168 0.39 14.52 15.70
CA ALA A 168 1.11 14.58 16.97
C ALA A 168 0.22 15.05 18.13
N ARG A 169 -0.68 16.02 17.89
CA ARG A 169 -1.67 16.48 18.88
C ARG A 169 -2.68 15.40 19.25
N PHE A 170 -3.07 14.54 18.30
CA PHE A 170 -4.00 13.43 18.57
C PHE A 170 -3.45 12.42 19.60
N TYR A 171 -2.12 12.32 19.75
CA TYR A 171 -1.46 11.39 20.66
C TYR A 171 -1.03 12.00 22.01
N ARG A 172 -1.31 13.29 22.24
CA ARG A 172 -1.05 13.98 23.52
C ARG A 172 -2.34 14.15 24.30
#